data_AF-G0MCV5-F1
#
_entry.id   AF-G0MCV5-F1
#
_cell.length_a   1.000
_cell.length_b   1.000
_cell.length_c   1.000
_cell.angle_alpha   90.00
_cell.angle_beta   90.00
_cell.angle_gamma   90.00
#
_symmetry.space_group_name_H-M   'P 1'
#
loop_
_entity.id
_entity.type
_entity.pdbx_description
1 polymer ?
#
loop_
_entity_poly.entity_id
_entity_poly.type
_entity_poly.pdbx_seq_one_letter_code
_entity_poly.pdbx_strand_id
1 'polypeptide(L)'
;MVETYVSVAGANRGSGTCIYPFFNACNTNNGLYCTSTYLKNTNNATNTHYEGNKVFSIYGPNDDKVKWSNNCGTLNSQILGSNAEKNDAIGNHDAILANYVNVTKTLLDTGAF
;
A
#
# COMPACT_ATOMS: atom_id res chain seq x y z
N MET A 1 -17.06 12.02 2.69
CA MET A 1 -16.27 11.36 1.63
C MET A 1 -14.83 11.87 1.74
N VAL A 2 -13.83 11.02 1.49
CA VAL A 2 -12.41 11.41 1.55
C VAL A 2 -12.01 12.07 0.23
N GLU A 3 -11.43 13.27 0.30
CA GLU A 3 -10.97 13.98 -0.90
C GLU A 3 -9.66 13.40 -1.42
N THR A 4 -8.64 13.31 -0.55
CA THR A 4 -7.33 12.77 -0.90
C THR A 4 -6.93 11.69 0.10
N TYR A 5 -6.53 10.54 -0.42
CA TYR A 5 -5.96 9.42 0.31
C TYR A 5 -4.51 9.20 -0.13
N VAL A 6 -3.60 9.11 0.84
CA VAL A 6 -2.18 8.83 0.59
C VAL A 6 -1.78 7.62 1.43
N SER A 7 -1.36 6.56 0.77
CA SER A 7 -0.78 5.39 1.42
C SER A 7 0.75 5.50 1.40
N VAL A 8 1.38 5.51 2.58
CA VAL A 8 2.85 5.49 2.70
C VAL A 8 3.27 4.16 3.30
N ALA A 9 4.12 3.40 2.59
CA ALA A 9 4.57 2.07 2.98
C ALA A 9 3.40 1.12 3.39
N GLY A 10 2.23 1.28 2.73
CA GLY A 10 1.02 0.54 3.09
C GLY A 10 1.07 -0.93 2.66
N ALA A 11 0.44 -1.83 3.40
CA ALA A 11 0.30 -3.24 3.02
C ALA A 11 -0.95 -3.48 2.13
N ASN A 12 -1.16 -2.61 1.13
CA ASN A 12 -2.41 -2.51 0.37
C ASN A 12 -2.79 -3.81 -0.37
N ARG A 13 -1.79 -4.54 -0.85
CA ARG A 13 -1.93 -5.85 -1.53
C ARG A 13 -1.34 -6.99 -0.71
N GLY A 14 -1.07 -6.75 0.57
CA GLY A 14 -0.50 -7.70 1.51
C GLY A 14 0.92 -7.32 1.97
N SER A 15 1.62 -8.30 2.53
CA SER A 15 3.01 -8.16 2.98
C SER A 15 3.83 -9.35 2.50
N GLY A 16 5.05 -9.10 2.03
CA GLY A 16 6.01 -10.15 1.68
C GLY A 16 6.50 -10.95 2.89
N THR A 17 6.20 -10.51 4.12
CA THR A 17 6.43 -11.31 5.33
C THR A 17 5.35 -12.37 5.54
N CYS A 18 4.18 -12.22 4.92
CA CYS A 18 3.09 -13.20 4.95
C CYS A 18 3.28 -14.30 3.91
N ILE A 19 4.35 -15.08 4.06
CA ILE A 19 4.65 -16.25 3.21
C ILE A 19 3.68 -17.39 3.53
N TYR A 20 3.36 -17.58 4.80
CA TYR A 20 2.47 -18.62 5.29
C TYR A 20 1.32 -18.04 6.13
N PRO A 21 0.11 -18.63 6.08
CA PRO A 21 -1.07 -18.11 6.76
C PRO A 21 -1.18 -18.51 8.25
N PHE A 22 -0.06 -18.82 8.91
CA PHE A 22 -0.07 -19.32 10.30
C PHE A 22 -0.04 -18.21 11.35
N PHE A 23 0.46 -17.02 10.99
CA PHE A 23 0.40 -15.86 11.86
C PHE A 23 -0.96 -15.19 11.73
N ASN A 24 -1.53 -14.71 12.84
CA ASN A 24 -2.83 -14.03 12.83
C ASN A 24 -2.88 -12.85 11.84
N ALA A 25 -1.77 -12.13 11.67
CA ALA A 25 -1.66 -11.04 10.70
C ALA A 25 -1.73 -11.51 9.23
N CYS A 26 -1.48 -12.79 8.96
CA CYS A 26 -1.47 -13.41 7.63
C CYS A 26 -2.70 -14.31 7.40
N ASN A 27 -3.76 -14.11 8.17
CA ASN A 27 -5.00 -14.86 8.03
C ASN A 27 -5.61 -14.72 6.62
N THR A 28 -6.17 -15.81 6.07
CA THR A 28 -6.76 -15.85 4.73
C THR A 28 -8.17 -15.25 4.64
N ASN A 29 -8.80 -14.90 5.77
CA ASN A 29 -10.06 -14.19 5.80
C ASN A 29 -9.83 -12.67 5.86
N ASN A 30 -9.11 -12.19 6.87
CA ASN A 30 -8.96 -10.75 7.16
C ASN A 30 -7.52 -10.28 7.36
N GLY A 31 -6.53 -11.09 6.99
CA GLY A 31 -5.12 -10.76 7.12
C GLY A 31 -4.47 -10.25 5.83
N LEU A 32 -3.16 -10.08 5.90
CA LEU A 32 -2.29 -9.53 4.87
C LEU A 32 -1.70 -10.60 3.93
N TYR A 33 -2.23 -11.82 3.97
CA TYR A 33 -1.88 -12.82 2.96
C TYR A 33 -2.50 -12.43 1.63
N CYS A 34 -1.72 -12.38 0.56
CA CYS A 34 -2.13 -11.75 -0.71
C CYS A 34 -3.39 -12.36 -1.37
N THR A 35 -3.82 -13.56 -0.95
CA THR A 35 -5.07 -14.18 -1.41
C THR A 35 -6.22 -14.10 -0.40
N SER A 36 -6.06 -13.31 0.67
CA SER A 36 -7.08 -13.18 1.71
C SER A 36 -8.37 -12.58 1.16
N THR A 37 -9.51 -12.97 1.72
CA THR A 37 -10.82 -12.45 1.32
C THR A 37 -10.87 -10.93 1.45
N TYR A 38 -10.33 -10.39 2.54
CA TYR A 38 -10.19 -8.94 2.74
C TYR A 38 -9.44 -8.27 1.60
N LEU A 39 -8.22 -8.72 1.27
CA LEU A 39 -7.42 -8.07 0.23
C LEU A 39 -8.03 -8.25 -1.16
N LYS A 40 -8.67 -9.39 -1.44
CA LYS A 40 -9.41 -9.60 -2.71
C LYS A 40 -10.58 -8.64 -2.85
N ASN A 41 -11.32 -8.39 -1.78
CA ASN A 41 -12.47 -7.49 -1.80
C ASN A 41 -12.04 -6.03 -1.94
N THR A 42 -11.02 -5.60 -1.18
CA THR A 42 -10.50 -4.24 -1.22
C THR A 42 -9.83 -3.92 -2.54
N ASN A 43 -9.01 -4.84 -3.07
CA ASN A 43 -8.29 -4.64 -4.34
C ASN A 43 -9.08 -5.11 -5.57
N ASN A 44 -10.41 -5.25 -5.46
CA ASN A 44 -11.21 -5.62 -6.61
C ASN A 44 -11.13 -4.50 -7.66
N ALA A 45 -10.80 -4.87 -8.91
CA ALA A 45 -10.64 -3.91 -10.01
C ALA A 45 -11.91 -3.11 -10.35
N THR A 46 -13.10 -3.57 -9.91
CA THR A 46 -14.35 -2.80 -10.04
C THR A 46 -14.47 -1.68 -9.01
N ASN A 47 -13.61 -1.65 -8.00
CA ASN A 47 -13.63 -0.73 -6.87
C ASN A 47 -12.42 0.21 -6.89
N THR A 48 -12.08 0.77 -8.06
CA THR A 48 -11.04 1.80 -8.13
C THR A 48 -11.47 3.04 -7.33
N HIS A 49 -10.51 3.74 -6.73
CA HIS A 49 -10.77 4.94 -5.90
C HIS A 49 -11.70 4.70 -4.70
N TYR A 50 -11.75 3.47 -4.17
CA TYR A 50 -12.54 3.15 -2.98
C TYR A 50 -12.10 4.00 -1.76
N GLU A 51 -10.81 4.33 -1.67
CA GLU A 51 -10.21 5.06 -0.56
C GLU A 51 -10.51 6.57 -0.58
N GLY A 52 -10.75 7.16 -1.75
CA GLY A 52 -10.98 8.59 -1.90
C GLY A 52 -10.99 9.07 -3.36
N ASN A 53 -11.35 10.34 -3.56
CA ASN A 53 -11.42 10.93 -4.90
C ASN A 53 -10.04 10.99 -5.58
N LYS A 54 -9.00 11.37 -4.82
CA LYS A 54 -7.59 11.28 -5.22
C LYS A 54 -6.88 10.24 -4.37
N VAL A 55 -6.19 9.31 -5.00
CA VAL A 55 -5.48 8.20 -4.36
C VAL A 55 -4.02 8.19 -4.80
N PHE A 56 -3.12 8.16 -3.82
CA PHE A 56 -1.68 8.10 -4.05
C PHE A 56 -1.04 7.00 -3.22
N SER A 57 0.04 6.41 -3.74
CA SER A 57 0.87 5.45 -3.01
C SER A 57 2.34 5.86 -3.04
N ILE A 58 3.01 5.78 -1.89
CA ILE A 58 4.45 6.06 -1.70
C ILE A 58 5.08 4.84 -1.05
N TYR A 59 6.07 4.23 -1.70
CA TYR A 59 6.73 3.02 -1.25
C TYR A 59 8.06 2.80 -1.96
N GLY A 60 8.85 1.85 -1.48
CA GLY A 60 10.20 1.62 -2.00
C GLY A 60 10.63 0.16 -1.92
N PRO A 61 11.66 -0.23 -2.71
CA PRO A 61 12.12 -1.62 -2.80
C PRO A 61 12.76 -2.12 -1.49
N ASN A 62 13.25 -1.20 -0.65
CA ASN A 62 13.98 -1.53 0.57
C ASN A 62 13.11 -1.56 1.83
N ASP A 63 11.78 -1.49 1.69
CA ASP A 63 10.87 -1.70 2.81
C ASP A 63 11.09 -3.09 3.44
N ASP A 64 11.49 -3.13 4.70
CA ASP A 64 11.88 -4.34 5.40
C ASP A 64 10.72 -5.05 6.12
N LYS A 65 9.55 -4.40 6.25
CA LYS A 65 8.38 -4.92 6.97
C LYS A 65 7.27 -5.34 6.01
N VAL A 66 6.88 -4.47 5.10
CA VAL A 66 5.87 -4.76 4.07
C VAL A 66 6.51 -5.48 2.90
N LYS A 67 7.79 -5.22 2.61
CA LYS A 67 8.54 -5.73 1.45
C LYS A 67 8.03 -5.19 0.12
N TRP A 68 8.90 -5.20 -0.89
CA TRP A 68 8.60 -4.75 -2.24
C TRP A 68 7.40 -5.47 -2.87
N SER A 69 7.40 -6.80 -2.86
CA SER A 69 6.37 -7.65 -3.46
C SER A 69 5.90 -8.75 -2.52
N ASN A 70 4.68 -9.25 -2.74
CA ASN A 70 4.17 -10.45 -2.09
C ASN A 70 4.42 -11.71 -2.93
N ASN A 71 4.11 -12.84 -2.31
CA ASN A 71 4.13 -14.19 -2.89
C ASN A 71 3.15 -14.38 -4.06
N CYS A 72 2.24 -13.44 -4.30
CA CYS A 72 1.34 -13.44 -5.46
C CYS A 72 1.90 -12.64 -6.66
N GLY A 73 3.15 -12.15 -6.56
CA GLY A 73 3.82 -11.44 -7.65
C GLY A 73 3.39 -9.98 -7.83
N THR A 74 2.75 -9.39 -6.82
CA THR A 74 2.27 -8.00 -6.89
C THR A 74 3.02 -7.10 -5.92
N LEU A 75 3.11 -5.81 -6.24
CA LEU A 75 3.73 -4.81 -5.37
C LEU A 75 2.85 -4.56 -4.15
N ASN A 76 3.39 -4.71 -2.95
CA ASN A 76 2.57 -4.72 -1.74
C ASN A 76 1.88 -3.40 -1.44
N SER A 77 2.57 -2.29 -1.70
CA SER A 77 2.06 -0.95 -1.38
C SER A 77 1.36 -0.26 -2.52
N GLN A 78 1.29 -0.91 -3.69
CA GLN A 78 0.57 -0.38 -4.84
C GLN A 78 -0.95 -0.36 -4.59
N ILE A 79 -1.63 0.68 -5.09
CA ILE A 79 -3.10 0.72 -5.13
C ILE A 79 -3.52 0.80 -6.58
N LEU A 80 -4.25 -0.21 -7.05
CA LEU A 80 -4.63 -0.30 -8.45
C LEU A 80 -5.59 0.84 -8.81
N GLY A 81 -5.27 1.57 -9.88
CA GLY A 81 -6.07 2.72 -10.32
C GLY A 81 -5.84 3.98 -9.47
N SER A 82 -4.76 4.05 -8.69
CA SER A 82 -4.33 5.29 -8.05
C SER A 82 -4.03 6.40 -9.08
N ASN A 83 -4.17 7.66 -8.67
CA ASN A 83 -3.87 8.81 -9.54
C ASN A 83 -2.39 8.88 -9.89
N ALA A 84 -1.51 8.56 -8.93
CA ALA A 84 -0.08 8.47 -9.14
C ALA A 84 0.59 7.66 -8.03
N GLU A 85 1.79 7.16 -8.32
CA GLU A 85 2.59 6.33 -7.41
C GLU A 85 4.02 6.83 -7.36
N LYS A 86 4.62 6.80 -6.17
CA LYS A 86 6.05 6.99 -5.95
C LYS A 86 6.65 5.69 -5.41
N ASN A 87 7.28 4.92 -6.29
CA ASN A 87 7.73 3.55 -6.02
C ASN A 87 9.25 3.40 -5.80
N ASP A 88 9.95 4.52 -5.71
CA ASP A 88 11.40 4.67 -5.53
C ASP A 88 11.74 5.25 -4.15
N ALA A 89 10.87 5.07 -3.15
CA ALA A 89 11.09 5.63 -1.83
C ALA A 89 12.37 5.07 -1.19
N ILE A 90 13.23 5.95 -0.68
CA ILE A 90 14.54 5.57 -0.15
C ILE A 90 14.43 5.30 1.35
N GLY A 91 14.91 4.13 1.77
CA GLY A 91 15.02 3.73 3.17
C GLY A 91 14.33 2.41 3.46
N ASN A 92 14.46 1.96 4.71
CA ASN A 92 13.64 0.89 5.27
C ASN A 92 12.24 1.43 5.60
N HIS A 93 11.34 0.58 6.14
CA HIS A 93 9.95 0.95 6.36
C HIS A 93 9.79 2.23 7.20
N ASP A 94 10.51 2.32 8.31
CA ASP A 94 10.42 3.46 9.23
C ASP A 94 11.01 4.74 8.62
N ALA A 95 12.08 4.61 7.83
CA ALA A 95 12.64 5.73 7.07
C ALA A 95 11.69 6.22 5.97
N ILE A 96 10.96 5.33 5.28
CA ILE A 96 9.95 5.73 4.29
C ILE A 96 8.83 6.52 4.97
N LEU A 97 8.34 6.05 6.11
CA LEU A 97 7.31 6.78 6.87
C LEU A 97 7.79 8.18 7.31
N ALA A 98 9.04 8.28 7.81
CA ALA A 98 9.58 9.54 8.31
C ALA A 98 9.96 10.52 7.21
N ASN A 99 10.64 10.05 6.15
CA ASN A 99 11.21 10.92 5.12
C ASN A 99 10.15 11.51 4.17
N TYR A 100 9.01 10.85 4.02
CA TYR A 100 7.97 11.22 3.05
C TYR A 100 6.78 11.96 3.66
N VAL A 101 6.88 12.42 4.92
CA VAL A 101 5.85 13.26 5.57
C VAL A 101 5.59 14.54 4.77
N ASN A 102 6.63 15.22 4.30
CA ASN A 102 6.48 16.45 3.53
C ASN A 102 5.82 16.20 2.17
N VAL A 103 6.17 15.10 1.49
CA VAL A 103 5.54 14.70 0.23
C VAL A 103 4.05 14.38 0.45
N THR A 104 3.74 13.69 1.55
CA THR A 104 2.36 13.40 1.95
C THR A 104 1.58 14.70 2.17
N LYS A 105 2.17 15.68 2.86
CA LYS A 105 1.56 16.99 3.05
C LYS A 105 1.30 17.71 1.72
N THR A 106 2.28 17.73 0.81
CA THR A 106 2.09 18.32 -0.53
C THR A 106 0.93 17.68 -1.26
N LEU A 107 0.84 16.34 -1.28
CA LEU A 107 -0.26 15.62 -1.92
C LEU A 107 -1.62 15.96 -1.29
N LEU A 108 -1.69 16.13 0.03
CA LEU A 108 -2.92 16.52 0.71
C LEU A 108 -3.34 17.96 0.36
N ASP A 109 -2.38 18.88 0.23
CA ASP A 109 -2.64 20.29 -0.04
C ASP A 109 -2.92 20.57 -1.54
N THR A 110 -2.25 19.86 -2.45
CA THR A 110 -2.29 20.13 -3.91
C THR A 110 -2.99 19.04 -4.72
N GLY A 111 -3.00 17.80 -4.21
CA GLY A 111 -3.44 16.62 -4.96
C GLY A 111 -2.53 16.28 -6.15
N ALA A 112 -1.24 16.59 -6.07
CA ALA A 112 -0.23 16.24 -7.08
C ALA A 112 1.17 16.09 -6.45
N PHE A 113 2.02 15.25 -7.06
CA PHE A 113 3.43 15.07 -6.66
C PHE A 113 4.29 16.29 -6.95
#